data_AF-A0A4S8MG93-F1
#
_entry.id   AF-A0A4S8MG93-F1
#
_cell.length_a   1.000
_cell.length_b   1.000
_cell.length_c   1.000
_cell.angle_alpha   90.00
_cell.angle_beta   90.00
_cell.angle_gamma   90.00
#
_symmetry.space_group_name_H-M   'P 1'
#
loop_
_entity.id
_entity.type
_entity.pdbx_description
1 polymer ?
#
loop_
_entity_poly.entity_id
_entity_poly.type
_entity_poly.pdbx_seq_one_letter_code
_entity_poly.pdbx_strand_id
1 'polypeptide(L)' 'DMAAYIPFSYDLRNCVGRALAHQEMLMIASMLMRELEFDFKKGFDWDVFPGKLGDHWIQLGSG' A
#
# COMPACT_ATOMS: atom_id res chain seq x y z
N ASP A 1 7.33 10.70 -14.08
CA ASP A 1 7.60 9.38 -13.50
C ASP A 1 6.43 8.44 -13.72
N MET A 2 6.64 7.38 -14.50
CA MET A 2 5.66 6.31 -14.73
C MET A 2 6.04 5.05 -13.94
N ALA A 3 6.44 5.23 -12.68
CA ALA A 3 6.67 4.09 -11.80
C ALA A 3 5.29 3.52 -11.40
N ALA A 4 4.86 2.48 -12.11
CA ALA A 4 3.62 1.80 -11.80
C ALA A 4 3.74 1.10 -10.43
N TYR A 5 2.82 1.40 -9.52
CA TYR A 5 2.68 0.67 -8.25
C TYR A 5 2.14 -0.74 -8.53
N ILE A 6 3.03 -1.74 -8.50
CA ILE A 6 2.72 -3.15 -8.82
C ILE A 6 3.09 -4.06 -7.63
N PRO A 7 2.30 -4.05 -6.54
CA PRO A 7 2.65 -4.76 -5.29
C PRO A 7 2.52 -6.29 -5.37
N PHE A 8 1.88 -6.82 -6.43
CA PHE A 8 1.65 -8.26 -6.63
C PHE A 8 2.25 -8.80 -7.93
N SER A 9 3.26 -8.11 -8.45
CA SER A 9 3.83 -8.37 -9.78
C SER A 9 2.78 -8.30 -10.90
N TYR A 10 3.21 -8.56 -12.13
CA TYR A 10 2.36 -8.61 -13.32
C TYR A 10 2.77 -9.82 -14.18
N ASP A 11 1.89 -10.20 -15.11
CA ASP A 11 2.12 -11.25 -16.12
C ASP A 11 2.26 -12.68 -15.52
N LEU A 12 3.00 -13.57 -16.20
CA LEU A 12 3.29 -14.95 -15.79
C LEU A 12 3.83 -15.10 -14.36
N ARG A 13 4.37 -14.02 -13.78
CA ARG A 13 4.89 -13.99 -12.40
C ARG A 13 3.99 -13.22 -11.45
N ASN A 14 2.70 -13.08 -11.75
CA ASN A 14 1.73 -12.48 -10.83
C ASN A 14 1.55 -13.32 -9.56
N CYS A 15 1.20 -12.66 -8.47
CA CYS A 15 0.89 -13.35 -7.22
C CYS A 15 -0.45 -14.08 -7.35
N VAL A 16 -0.41 -15.42 -7.33
CA VAL A 16 -1.61 -16.27 -7.29
C VAL A 16 -2.49 -15.95 -6.08
N GLY A 17 -1.87 -15.55 -4.96
CA GLY A 17 -2.55 -15.15 -3.73
C GLY A 17 -3.14 -13.74 -3.73
N ARG A 18 -3.05 -12.98 -4.83
CA ARG A 18 -3.48 -11.57 -4.88
C ARG A 18 -4.93 -11.38 -4.42
N ALA A 19 -5.83 -12.26 -4.84
CA ALA A 19 -7.24 -12.15 -4.46
C ALA A 19 -7.43 -12.35 -2.95
N LEU A 20 -6.78 -13.37 -2.38
CA LEU A 20 -6.83 -13.64 -0.95
C LEU A 20 -6.23 -12.49 -0.14
N ALA A 21 -5.05 -12.01 -0.52
CA ALA A 21 -4.38 -10.90 0.15
C ALA A 21 -5.25 -9.64 0.15
N HIS A 22 -5.94 -9.32 -0.95
CA HIS A 22 -6.89 -8.23 -0.99
C HIS A 22 -8.09 -8.44 -0.04
N GLN A 23 -8.64 -9.65 0.03
CA GLN A 23 -9.74 -9.94 0.95
C GLN A 23 -9.30 -9.81 2.41
N GLU A 24 -8.12 -10.31 2.76
CA GLU A 24 -7.57 -10.20 4.11
C GLU A 24 -7.30 -8.73 4.50
N MET A 25 -6.72 -7.93 3.60
CA MET A 25 -6.53 -6.50 3.83
C MET A 25 -7.85 -5.77 4.04
N LEU A 26 -8.87 -6.07 3.22
CA LEU A 26 -10.19 -5.45 3.36
C LEU A 26 -10.87 -5.86 4.66
N MET A 27 -10.80 -7.14 5.04
CA MET A 27 -11.33 -7.62 6.32
C MET A 27 -10.67 -6.90 7.49
N ILE A 28 -9.34 -6.86 7.54
CA ILE A 28 -8.60 -6.19 8.62
C ILE A 28 -8.93 -4.70 8.66
N ALA A 29 -8.89 -4.01 7.52
CA ALA A 29 -9.22 -2.58 7.46
C ALA A 29 -10.65 -2.31 7.95
N SER A 30 -11.62 -3.14 7.55
CA SER A 30 -13.01 -3.00 7.99
C SER A 30 -13.18 -3.22 9.49
N MET A 31 -12.46 -4.20 10.07
CA MET A 31 -12.48 -4.46 11.51
C MET A 31 -11.85 -3.30 12.27
N LEU A 32 -10.70 -2.82 11.81
CA LEU A 32 -10.01 -1.68 12.40
C LEU A 32 -10.91 -0.44 12.44
N MET A 33 -11.55 -0.09 11.32
CA MET A 33 -12.45 1.07 11.24
C MET A 33 -13.70 0.96 12.13
N ARG A 34 -14.16 -0.25 12.40
CA ARG A 34 -15.36 -0.49 13.23
C ARG A 34 -15.06 -0.48 14.71
N GLU A 35 -13.91 -1.02 15.10
CA GLU A 35 -13.59 -1.28 16.51
C GLU A 35 -12.71 -0.19 17.14
N LEU A 36 -12.10 0.69 16.33
CA LEU A 36 -11.17 1.72 16.79
C LEU A 36 -11.57 3.12 16.31
N GLU A 37 -11.34 4.12 17.16
CA GLU A 37 -11.36 5.52 16.79
C GLU A 37 -9.96 5.96 16.36
N PHE A 38 -9.82 6.41 15.11
CA PHE A 38 -8.56 6.91 14.57
C PHE A 38 -8.51 8.43 14.67
N ASP A 39 -7.42 8.95 15.24
CA ASP A 39 -7.07 10.36 15.16
C ASP A 39 -5.60 10.49 14.75
N PHE A 40 -5.30 11.52 13.98
CA PHE A 40 -3.91 11.84 13.69
C PHE A 40 -3.26 12.39 14.94
N LYS A 41 -1.97 12.10 15.11
CA LYS A 41 -1.20 12.73 16.18
C LYS A 41 -1.32 14.26 16.05
N LYS A 42 -1.54 14.96 17.16
CA LYS A 42 -1.54 16.43 17.17
C LYS A 42 -0.27 16.97 16.50
N GLY A 43 -0.45 17.86 15.52
CA GLY A 43 0.64 18.40 14.71
C GLY A 43 1.13 17.49 13.58
N PHE A 44 0.36 16.46 13.19
CA PHE A 44 0.65 15.70 11.98
C PHE A 44 0.46 16.57 10.74
N ASP A 45 1.46 16.56 9.88
CA ASP A 45 1.52 17.37 8.65
C ASP A 45 1.34 16.44 7.43
N TRP A 46 0.23 16.63 6.74
CA TRP A 46 -0.14 15.86 5.55
C TRP A 46 0.68 16.20 4.32
N ASP A 47 1.15 17.43 4.22
CA ASP A 47 1.87 17.91 3.04
C ASP A 47 3.32 17.42 3.04
N VAL A 48 3.86 17.17 4.23
CA VAL A 48 5.21 16.62 4.43
C VAL A 48 5.24 15.09 4.37
N PHE A 49 4.12 14.42 4.62
CA PHE A 49 4.06 12.96 4.67
C PHE A 49 4.51 12.28 3.36
N PRO A 50 4.07 12.70 2.15
CA PRO A 50 4.51 12.11 0.90
C PRO A 50 6.03 12.19 0.69
N GLY A 51 6.66 13.29 1.13
CA GLY A 51 8.11 13.48 1.01
C GLY A 51 8.95 12.70 2.03
N LYS A 52 8.31 12.15 3.07
CA LYS A 52 8.95 11.28 4.09
C LYS A 52 8.64 9.80 3.90
N LEU A 53 7.74 9.45 2.99
CA LEU A 53 7.47 8.08 2.65
C LEU A 53 8.71 7.55 1.93
N GLY A 54 9.52 6.74 2.63
CA GLY A 54 10.77 6.23 2.10
C GLY A 54 10.56 5.63 0.71
N ASP A 55 11.37 6.12 -0.23
CA ASP A 55 11.40 5.75 -1.64
C ASP A 55 11.76 4.27 -1.83
N HIS A 56 10.85 3.35 -1.49
CA HIS A 56 10.98 1.93 -1.80
C HIS A 56 10.47 1.68 -3.24
N TRP A 57 11.09 2.34 -4.21
CA TRP A 57 10.81 2.13 -5.62
C TRP A 57 11.42 0.80 -6.07
N ILE A 58 10.56 -0.14 -6.47
CA ILE A 58 10.99 -1.36 -7.16
C ILE A 58 11.20 -0.98 -8.63
N GLN A 59 12.44 -0.73 -8.99
CA GLN A 59 12.84 -0.42 -10.37
C GLN A 59 12.56 -1.67 -11.24
N LEU A 60 11.51 -1.63 -12.07
CA LEU A 60 11.24 -2.67 -13.06
C LEU A 60 12.29 -2.51 -14.17
N GLY A 61 13.44 -3.15 -14.00
CA GLY A 61 14.45 -3.27 -15.05
C GLY A 61 13.87 -4.04 -16.22
N SER A 62 13.59 -3.34 -17.32
CA SER A 62 13.37 -3.92 -18.64
C SER A 62 14.71 -4.46 -19.15
N GLY A 63 14.88 -5.79 -19.05
CA GLY A 63 15.83 -6.55 -19.87
C GLY A 63 15.06 -7.26 -20.97
#